data_AF-A0A356W4L0-F1
#
_entry.id   AF-A0A356W4L0-F1
#
_cell.length_a   1.000
_cell.length_b   1.000
_cell.length_c   1.000
_cell.angle_alpha   90.00
_cell.angle_beta   90.00
_cell.angle_gamma   90.00
#
_symmetry.space_group_name_H-M   'P 1'
#
loop_
_entity.id
_entity.type
_entity.pdbx_description
1 polymer ?
#
loop_
_entity_poly.entity_id
_entity_poly.type
_entity_poly.pdbx_seq_one_letter_code
_entity_poly.pdbx_strand_id
1 'polypeptide(L)'
;KADNVVHVEMFFDPQAHTERGVAFGAVTEGILGALERGEKELGITSELIMSFLRHLSEEDGFVLLDESTPWHEHFVGVGLDSS
;
A
#
# COMPACT_ATOMS: atom_id res chain seq x y z
N LYS A 1 -6.54 -0.96 22.73
CA LYS A 1 -6.92 -1.56 21.44
C LYS A 1 -8.44 -1.51 21.33
N ALA A 2 -9.00 -1.03 20.21
CA ALA A 2 -10.45 -0.87 20.05
C ALA A 2 -11.13 -2.20 19.69
N ASP A 3 -10.64 -2.87 18.64
CA ASP A 3 -11.28 -4.08 18.07
C ASP A 3 -10.50 -5.37 18.33
N ASN A 4 -9.50 -5.34 19.22
CA ASN A 4 -8.61 -6.46 19.53
C ASN A 4 -7.87 -7.07 18.32
N VAL A 5 -7.77 -6.35 17.20
CA VAL A 5 -6.91 -6.72 16.07
C VAL A 5 -5.45 -6.80 16.54
N VAL A 6 -4.79 -7.91 16.17
CA VAL A 6 -3.38 -8.18 16.50
C VAL A 6 -2.48 -8.22 15.27
N HIS A 7 -3.06 -8.39 14.08
CA HIS A 7 -2.37 -8.42 12.80
C HIS A 7 -3.26 -7.80 11.71
N VAL A 8 -2.66 -7.08 10.76
CA VAL A 8 -3.37 -6.50 9.60
C VAL A 8 -2.56 -6.74 8.32
N GLU A 9 -3.22 -7.27 7.29
CA GLU A 9 -2.70 -7.23 5.91
C GLU A 9 -3.49 -6.15 5.16
N MET A 10 -2.87 -4.99 4.93
CA MET A 10 -3.56 -3.79 4.46
C MET A 10 -3.42 -3.61 2.95
N PHE A 11 -4.53 -3.35 2.27
CA PHE A 11 -4.53 -2.87 0.88
C PHE A 11 -4.35 -1.35 0.82
N PHE A 12 -3.65 -0.87 -0.20
CA PHE A 12 -3.67 0.53 -0.61
C PHE A 12 -3.56 0.66 -2.13
N ASP A 13 -4.09 1.76 -2.67
CA ASP A 13 -4.25 1.97 -4.12
C ASP A 13 -3.40 3.17 -4.54
N PRO A 14 -2.09 2.99 -4.84
CA PRO A 14 -1.21 4.13 -5.12
C PRO A 14 -1.74 5.01 -6.27
N GLN A 15 -2.35 4.42 -7.29
CA GLN A 15 -2.94 5.12 -8.45
C GLN A 15 -3.99 6.16 -8.04
N ALA A 16 -4.79 5.89 -7.00
CA ALA A 16 -5.77 6.86 -6.51
C ALA A 16 -5.09 8.14 -5.99
N HIS A 17 -3.83 8.08 -5.58
CA HIS A 17 -3.04 9.21 -5.10
C HIS A 17 -2.16 9.84 -6.19
N THR A 18 -1.47 9.02 -7.00
CA THR A 18 -0.56 9.51 -8.04
C THR A 18 -1.30 10.29 -9.12
N GLU A 19 -2.53 9.91 -9.49
CA GLU A 19 -3.40 10.67 -10.41
C GLU A 19 -3.73 12.07 -9.89
N ARG A 20 -3.67 12.30 -8.58
CA ARG A 20 -3.90 13.61 -7.94
C ARG A 20 -2.59 14.38 -7.72
N GLY A 21 -1.47 13.90 -8.27
CA GLY A 21 -0.16 14.53 -8.16
C GLY A 21 0.58 14.26 -6.85
N VAL A 22 0.14 13.28 -6.04
CA VAL A 22 0.87 12.86 -4.84
C VAL A 22 1.88 11.78 -5.25
N ALA A 23 3.17 12.00 -4.99
CA ALA A 23 4.21 11.04 -5.34
C ALA A 23 3.99 9.68 -4.65
N PHE A 24 4.27 8.58 -5.36
CA PHE A 24 4.17 7.21 -4.83
C PHE A 24 4.91 7.09 -3.49
N GLY A 25 6.17 7.52 -3.43
CA GLY A 25 6.99 7.44 -2.22
C GLY A 25 6.39 8.20 -1.03
N ALA A 26 5.74 9.36 -1.26
CA ALA A 26 5.11 10.12 -0.19
C ALA A 26 3.95 9.36 0.47
N VAL A 27 3.18 8.60 -0.31
CA VAL A 27 2.10 7.74 0.20
C VAL A 27 2.70 6.53 0.92
N THR A 28 3.59 5.82 0.24
CA THR A 28 4.15 4.54 0.71
C THR A 28 4.97 4.73 1.99
N GLU A 29 5.87 5.71 2.05
CA GLU A 29 6.68 5.97 3.25
C GLU A 29 5.82 6.42 4.44
N GLY A 30 4.74 7.19 4.17
CA GLY A 30 3.78 7.58 5.18
C GLY A 30 3.05 6.39 5.82
N ILE A 31 2.63 5.42 4.98
CA ILE A 31 1.99 4.17 5.44
C ILE A 31 3.01 3.33 6.22
N LEU A 32 4.20 3.09 5.68
CA LEU A 32 5.23 2.27 6.34
C LEU A 32 5.61 2.82 7.72
N GLY A 33 5.78 4.14 7.85
CA GLY A 33 6.05 4.77 9.14
C GLY A 33 4.88 4.72 10.14
N ALA A 34 3.64 4.59 9.66
CA ALA A 34 2.48 4.36 10.51
C ALA A 34 2.39 2.90 10.97
N LEU A 35 2.68 1.95 10.08
CA LEU A 35 2.74 0.52 10.40
C LEU A 35 3.82 0.23 11.45
N GLU A 36 5.03 0.77 11.27
CA GLU A 36 6.13 0.63 12.23
C GLU A 36 5.78 1.19 13.61
N ARG A 37 5.12 2.36 13.67
CA ARG A 37 4.60 2.91 14.94
C ARG A 37 3.50 2.05 15.53
N GLY A 38 2.57 1.55 14.71
CA GLY A 38 1.50 0.67 15.14
C GLY A 38 2.03 -0.59 15.83
N GLU A 39 3.11 -1.18 15.29
CA GLU A 39 3.78 -2.30 15.94
C GLU A 39 4.42 -1.89 17.27
N LYS A 40 5.19 -0.80 17.31
CA LYS A 40 5.90 -0.34 18.53
C LYS A 40 4.95 0.09 19.67
N GLU A 41 3.91 0.83 19.34
CA GLU A 41 3.02 1.47 20.32
C GLU A 41 1.83 0.59 20.69
N LEU A 42 1.34 -0.21 19.73
CA LEU A 42 0.12 -1.00 19.91
C LEU A 42 0.41 -2.51 19.91
N GLY A 43 1.58 -2.97 19.49
CA GLY A 43 1.86 -4.41 19.33
C GLY A 43 0.90 -5.05 18.34
N ILE A 44 0.65 -4.38 17.21
CA ILE A 44 -0.11 -4.90 16.08
C ILE A 44 0.88 -5.10 14.94
N THR A 45 1.07 -6.32 14.48
CA THR A 45 1.94 -6.61 13.33
C THR A 45 1.20 -6.30 12.03
N SER A 46 1.93 -6.07 10.95
CA SER A 46 1.29 -5.73 9.68
C SER A 46 2.09 -6.11 8.46
N GLU A 47 1.37 -6.44 7.39
CA GLU A 47 1.88 -6.58 6.03
C GLU A 47 1.15 -5.59 5.10
N LEU A 48 1.78 -5.24 3.98
CA LEU A 48 1.23 -4.31 3.01
C LEU A 48 1.02 -5.00 1.66
N ILE A 49 -0.15 -4.75 1.05
CA ILE A 49 -0.54 -5.28 -0.26
C ILE A 49 -0.81 -4.10 -1.19
N MET A 50 0.00 -3.95 -2.24
CA MET A 50 -0.22 -2.91 -3.24
C MET A 50 -1.31 -3.33 -4.22
N SER A 51 -2.37 -2.54 -4.37
CA SER A 51 -3.51 -2.87 -5.24
C SER A 51 -3.47 -2.08 -6.54
N PHE A 52 -3.75 -2.74 -7.65
CA PHE A 52 -4.02 -2.10 -8.94
C PHE A 52 -5.49 -1.72 -9.06
N LEU A 53 -5.79 -0.54 -9.62
CA LEU A 53 -7.16 -0.13 -9.91
C LEU A 53 -7.64 -0.75 -11.23
N ARG A 54 -8.56 -1.71 -11.18
CA ARG A 54 -8.99 -2.52 -12.35
C ARG A 54 -9.68 -1.76 -13.47
N HIS A 55 -10.19 -0.56 -13.19
CA HIS A 55 -10.92 0.25 -14.17
C HIS A 55 -9.97 1.08 -15.06
N LEU A 56 -8.69 1.16 -14.66
CA LEU A 56 -7.61 1.73 -15.46
C LEU A 56 -7.07 0.70 -16.45
N SER A 57 -6.16 1.13 -17.33
CA SER A 57 -5.59 0.23 -18.32
C SER A 57 -4.55 -0.72 -17.70
N GLU A 58 -4.33 -1.85 -18.36
CA GLU A 58 -3.22 -2.75 -18.01
C GLU A 58 -1.86 -2.04 -18.09
N GLU A 59 -1.70 -1.13 -19.06
CA GLU A 59 -0.49 -0.32 -19.21
C GLU A 59 -0.24 0.55 -17.98
N ASP A 60 -1.27 1.18 -17.42
CA ASP A 60 -1.16 1.95 -16.17
C ASP A 60 -0.72 1.06 -15.01
N GLY A 61 -1.18 -0.20 -14.97
CA GLY A 61 -0.74 -1.20 -14.00
C GLY A 61 0.76 -1.52 -14.12
N PHE A 62 1.28 -1.68 -15.35
CA PHE A 62 2.71 -1.90 -15.55
C PHE A 62 3.56 -0.68 -15.19
N VAL A 63 3.08 0.54 -15.47
CA VAL A 63 3.75 1.77 -15.03
C VAL A 63 3.82 1.83 -13.50
N LEU A 64 2.72 1.51 -12.81
CA LEU A 64 2.70 1.44 -11.35
C LEU A 64 3.67 0.39 -10.81
N LEU A 65 3.69 -0.80 -11.43
CA LEU A 65 4.56 -1.89 -11.00
C LEU A 65 6.04 -1.50 -11.12
N ASP A 66 6.43 -0.81 -12.19
CA ASP A 66 7.79 -0.29 -12.38
C ASP A 66 8.12 0.80 -11.33
N GLU A 67 7.24 1.78 -11.14
CA GLU A 67 7.39 2.86 -10.14
C GLU A 67 7.56 2.30 -8.72
N SER A 68 6.88 1.20 -8.40
CA SER A 68 6.90 0.57 -7.08
C SER A 68 8.18 -0.22 -6.75
N THR A 69 9.05 -0.47 -7.74
CA THR A 69 10.25 -1.32 -7.60
C THR A 69 11.11 -1.03 -6.35
N PRO A 70 11.38 0.24 -5.98
CA PRO A 70 12.19 0.53 -4.80
C PRO A 70 11.58 0.05 -3.46
N TRP A 71 10.30 -0.29 -3.42
CA TRP A 71 9.57 -0.69 -2.20
C TRP A 71 9.11 -2.15 -2.22
N HIS A 72 9.48 -2.95 -3.22
CA HIS A 72 8.98 -4.35 -3.34
C HIS A 72 9.24 -5.21 -2.10
N GLU A 73 10.33 -4.95 -1.36
CA GLU A 73 10.62 -5.67 -0.11
C GLU A 73 9.61 -5.41 1.02
N HIS A 74 8.80 -4.36 0.89
CA HIS A 74 7.77 -3.99 1.87
C HIS A 74 6.37 -4.52 1.52
N PHE A 75 6.21 -5.17 0.37
CA PHE A 75 4.92 -5.71 -0.06
C PHE A 75 4.92 -7.24 0.02
N VAL A 76 3.92 -7.81 0.69
CA VAL A 76 3.74 -9.27 0.76
C VAL A 76 3.09 -9.85 -0.51
N GLY A 77 2.47 -8.98 -1.31
CA GLY A 77 1.82 -9.34 -2.56
C GLY A 77 1.16 -8.15 -3.25
N VAL A 78 0.41 -8.45 -4.30
CA VAL A 78 -0.40 -7.47 -5.04
C VAL A 78 -1.88 -7.80 -4.98
N GLY A 79 -2.71 -6.76 -4.97
CA GLY A 79 -4.17 -6.80 -5.06
C GLY A 79 -4.67 -6.30 -6.41
N LEU A 80 -5.96 -6.50 -6.67
CA LEU A 80 -6.67 -5.92 -7.81
C LEU A 80 -8.09 -5.59 -7.38
N ASP A 81 -8.47 -4.32 -7.39
CA ASP A 81 -9.76 -3.85 -6.90
C ASP A 81 -10.36 -2.75 -7.79
N SER A 82 -11.29 -1.97 -7.24
CA SER A 82 -12.13 -1.01 -7.97
C SER A 82 -13.20 -1.69 -8.86
N SER A 83 -13.91 -0.91 -9.68
CA SER A 83 -15.08 -1.36 -10.48
C SER A 83 -15.04 -0.86 -11.91
#